data_AF-A0A9Q0GJ50-F1
#
_entry.id   AF-A0A9Q0GJ50-F1
#
_cell.length_a   1.000
_cell.length_b   1.000
_cell.length_c   1.000
_cell.angle_alpha   90.00
_cell.angle_beta   90.00
_cell.angle_gamma   90.00
#
_symmetry.space_group_name_H-M   'P 1'
#
loop_
_entity.id
_entity.type
_entity.pdbx_description
1 polymer ?
#
loop_
_entity_poly.entity_id
_entity_poly.type
_entity_poly.pdbx_seq_one_letter_code
_entity_poly.pdbx_strand_id
1 'polypeptide(L)' 'MGRVKVQLKRIENSTNRQVTFSKRRNGLVKKAYELSVLCDVDVACIMFSPSGRVSLFAGTRR' A
#
# COMPACT_ATOMS: atom_id res chain seq x y z
N MET A 1 21.37 1.76 -4.14
CA MET A 1 20.81 2.94 -4.83
C MET A 1 19.81 3.61 -3.91
N GLY A 2 19.91 4.93 -3.72
CA GLY A 2 19.06 5.70 -2.81
C GLY A 2 17.62 5.91 -3.33
N ARG A 3 16.82 6.65 -2.57
CA ARG A 3 15.44 7.00 -2.94
C ARG A 3 15.44 8.06 -4.05
N VAL A 4 14.88 7.72 -5.21
CA VAL A 4 14.72 8.64 -6.34
C VAL A 4 13.32 9.27 -6.31
N LYS A 5 13.23 10.58 -6.59
CA LYS A 5 11.95 11.29 -6.72
C LYS A 5 11.24 10.80 -7.99
N VAL A 6 9.97 10.40 -7.85
CA VAL A 6 9.14 9.91 -8.96
C VAL A 6 7.99 10.88 -9.18
N GLN A 7 7.64 11.16 -10.44
CA GLN A 7 6.46 11.96 -10.78
C GLN A 7 5.18 11.24 -10.33
N LEU A 8 4.18 12.00 -9.87
CA LEU A 8 2.85 11.49 -9.51
C LEU A 8 2.01 11.28 -10.79
N LYS A 9 2.36 10.23 -11.53
CA LYS A 9 1.65 9.77 -12.72
C LYS A 9 1.68 8.24 -12.79
N ARG A 10 0.90 7.65 -13.69
CA ARG A 10 0.95 6.21 -13.94
C ARG A 10 2.37 5.81 -14.36
N ILE A 11 2.90 4.74 -13.75
CA ILE A 11 4.19 4.17 -14.15
C ILE A 11 3.94 3.30 -15.38
N GLU A 12 4.54 3.63 -16.52
CA GLU A 12 4.32 2.92 -17.78
C GLU A 12 4.92 1.52 -17.78
N ASN A 13 6.19 1.40 -17.38
CA ASN A 13 6.88 0.11 -17.29
C ASN A 13 6.19 -0.81 -16.28
N SER A 14 5.71 -1.96 -16.75
CA SER A 14 4.92 -2.93 -15.97
C SER A 14 5.71 -3.50 -14.79
N THR A 15 6.97 -3.87 -14.99
CA THR A 15 7.86 -4.40 -13.93
C THR A 15 8.07 -3.36 -12.83
N ASN A 16 8.40 -2.13 -13.21
CA ASN A 16 8.59 -1.03 -12.25
C ASN A 16 7.29 -0.70 -11.51
N ARG A 17 6.15 -0.74 -12.21
CA ARG A 17 4.83 -0.54 -11.61
C ARG A 17 4.51 -1.62 -10.59
N GLN A 18 4.79 -2.88 -10.89
CA GLN A 18 4.54 -4.00 -9.98
C GLN A 18 5.45 -3.97 -8.73
N VAL A 19 6.74 -3.70 -8.90
CA VAL A 19 7.68 -3.54 -7.77
C VAL A 19 7.29 -2.33 -6.91
N THR A 20 6.92 -1.22 -7.54
CA THR A 20 6.49 -0.01 -6.82
C THR A 20 5.19 -0.25 -6.06
N PHE A 21 4.22 -0.94 -6.67
CA PHE A 21 2.97 -1.35 -6.01
C PHE A 21 3.28 -2.16 -4.76
N SER A 22 4.10 -3.21 -4.85
CA SER A 22 4.45 -4.06 -3.70
C SER A 22 5.07 -3.25 -2.56
N LYS A 23 6.02 -2.35 -2.87
CA LYS A 23 6.67 -1.49 -1.86
C LYS A 23 5.70 -0.49 -1.22
N ARG A 24 4.88 0.20 -2.03
CA ARG A 24 3.91 1.19 -1.55
C ARG A 24 2.77 0.56 -0.75
N ARG A 25 2.26 -0.58 -1.20
CA ARG A 25 1.26 -1.38 -0.50
C ARG A 25 1.73 -1.71 0.91
N ASN A 26 2.96 -2.22 1.06
CA ASN A 26 3.51 -2.54 2.37
C ASN A 26 3.61 -1.31 3.28
N GLY A 27 4.05 -0.17 2.73
CA GLY A 27 4.10 1.10 3.47
C GLY A 27 2.71 1.61 3.88
N LEU A 28 1.71 1.47 3.00
CA LEU A 28 0.32 1.87 3.27
C LEU A 28 -0.29 1.00 4.38
N VAL A 29 -0.14 -0.32 4.29
CA VAL A 29 -0.61 -1.26 5.32
C VAL A 29 0.01 -0.94 6.68
N LYS A 30 1.32 -0.65 6.72
CA LYS A 30 1.99 -0.23 7.96
C LYS A 30 1.35 1.03 8.55
N LYS A 31 1.06 2.03 7.72
CA LYS A 31 0.42 3.28 8.17
C LYS A 31 -1.01 3.08 8.63
N ALA A 32 -1.79 2.25 7.93
CA ALA A 32 -3.15 1.90 8.34
C ALA A 32 -3.16 1.17 9.69
N TYR A 33 -2.20 0.27 9.92
CA TYR A 33 -2.01 -0.40 11.21
C TYR A 33 -1.61 0.58 12.32
N GLU A 34 -0.60 1.43 12.08
CA GLU A 34 -0.19 2.47 13.03
C GLU A 34 -1.37 3.36 13.43
N LEU A 35 -2.19 3.79 12.46
CA LEU A 35 -3.37 4.61 12.71
C LEU A 35 -4.42 3.87 13.55
N SER A 36 -4.70 2.61 13.20
CA SER A 36 -5.68 1.79 13.92
C SER A 36 -5.30 1.63 15.40
N VAL A 37 -4.02 1.37 15.68
CA VAL A 37 -3.51 1.21 17.05
C VAL A 37 -3.43 2.54 17.80
N LEU A 38 -2.88 3.60 17.19
CA LEU A 38 -2.63 4.86 17.89
C LEU A 38 -3.93 5.64 18.20
N CYS A 39 -4.95 5.49 17.35
CA CYS A 39 -6.18 6.26 17.46
C CYS A 39 -7.39 5.42 17.87
N ASP A 40 -7.22 4.12 18.13
CA ASP A 40 -8.31 3.19 18.47
C ASP A 40 -9.45 3.22 17.43
N VAL A 41 -9.09 3.12 16.15
CA VAL A 41 -10.04 3.19 15.03
C VAL A 41 -9.99 1.95 14.17
N ASP A 42 -11.16 1.54 13.67
CA ASP A 42 -11.28 0.47 12.68
C ASP A 42 -10.86 0.98 11.30
N VAL A 43 -9.95 0.27 10.64
CA VAL A 43 -9.40 0.67 9.33
C VAL A 43 -9.41 -0.53 8.39
N ALA A 44 -9.97 -0.35 7.19
CA ALA A 44 -9.93 -1.35 6.13
C ALA A 44 -9.25 -0.79 4.86
N CYS A 45 -8.45 -1.62 4.19
CA CYS A 45 -7.86 -1.30 2.89
C CYS A 45 -8.12 -2.45 1.90
N ILE A 46 -8.72 -2.13 0.76
CA ILE A 46 -8.94 -3.06 -0.36
C ILE A 46 -8.09 -2.59 -1.53
N MET A 47 -7.21 -3.47 -2.02
CA MET A 47 -6.27 -3.13 -3.08
C MET A 47 -6.27 -4.20 -4.17
N PHE A 48 -6.45 -3.76 -5.42
CA PHE A 48 -6.34 -4.61 -6.60
C PHE A 48 -4.96 -4.42 -7.21
N SER A 49 -4.19 -5.51 -7.27
CA SER A 49 -2.85 -5.44 -7.86
C SER A 49 -2.93 -5.29 -9.37
N PRO A 50 -1.86 -4.77 -10.01
CA PRO A 50 -1.72 -4.82 -11.46
C PRO A 50 -1.73 -6.25 -12.04
N SER A 51 -1.57 -7.28 -11.19
CA SER A 51 -1.66 -8.69 -11.57
C SER A 51 -3.06 -9.28 -11.36
N GLY A 52 -4.09 -8.45 -11.13
CA GLY A 52 -5.46 -8.89 -10.92
C GLY A 52 -5.74 -9.54 -9.56
N ARG A 53 -4.80 -9.51 -8.61
CA ARG A 53 -4.99 -10.12 -7.28
C ARG A 53 -5.55 -9.11 -6.29
N VAL A 54 -6.51 -9.53 -5.50
CA VAL A 54 -7.06 -8.74 -4.39
C VAL A 54 -6.15 -8.90 -3.16
N SER A 55 -5.91 -7.80 -2.45
CA SER A 55 -5.26 -7.80 -1.14
C SER A 55 -6.12 -6.99 -0.19
N LEU A 56 -6.42 -7.59 0.96
CA LEU A 56 -7.24 -7.01 2.03
C LEU A 56 -6.37 -6.79 3.26
N PHE A 57 -6.52 -5.63 3.89
CA PHE A 57 -6.04 -5.36 5.24
C PHE A 57 -7.22 -4.88 6.07
N ALA A 58 -7.36 -5.42 7.28
CA ALA A 58 -8.32 -4.98 8.27
C ALA A 58 -7.57 -4.84 9.61
N GLY A 59 -7.48 -3.61 10.10
CA GLY A 59 -7.15 -3.30 11.48
C GLY A 59 -8.46 -3.15 12.24
N THR A 60 -8.73 -4.06 13.16
CA THR A 60 -9.92 -4.02 14.02
C THR A 60 -9.48 -3.66 15.42
N ARG A 61 -10.31 -2.89 16.13
CA ARG A 61 -10.27 -2.81 17.59
C ARG A 61 -10.23 -4.20 18.22
N ARG A 62 -9.27 -4.46 19.10
CA ARG A 62 -9.31 -5.60 20.02
C ARG A 62 -9.68 -5.09 21.40
#